data_AF-A0A2R6ASK3-F1
#
_entry.id   AF-A0A2R6ASK3-F1
#
_cell.length_a   1.000
_cell.length_b   1.000
_cell.length_c   1.000
_cell.angle_alpha   90.00
_cell.angle_beta   90.00
_cell.angle_gamma   90.00
#
_symmetry.space_group_name_H-M   'P 1'
#
loop_
_entity.id
_entity.type
_entity.pdbx_description
1 polymer ?
#
loop_
_entity_poly.entity_id
_entity_poly.type
_entity_poly.pdbx_seq_one_letter_code
_entity_poly.pdbx_strand_id
1 'polypeptide(L)'
;MKFDKLFKQAVEAAFSNFGVVGQLMIKDIENRMGKSYSSWWKKPEELSKVLDSIYGSGARSIERVILKELASLSGYDLPFDTNFSEALRKIKEHVERS
;
A
#
# COMPACT_ATOMS: atom_id res chain seq x y z
N MET A 1 -11.10 -2.02 -13.82
CA MET A 1 -10.33 -3.11 -13.15
C MET A 1 -10.64 -3.05 -11.65
N LYS A 2 -10.80 -4.17 -10.92
CA LYS A 2 -11.13 -4.09 -9.47
C LYS A 2 -9.94 -3.51 -8.67
N PHE A 3 -10.20 -2.51 -7.83
CA PHE A 3 -9.18 -1.84 -7.01
C PHE A 3 -8.36 -2.82 -6.15
N ASP A 4 -8.98 -3.88 -5.62
CA ASP A 4 -8.28 -4.94 -4.88
C ASP A 4 -7.12 -5.57 -5.69
N LYS A 5 -7.31 -5.77 -7.00
CA LYS A 5 -6.28 -6.36 -7.87
C LYS A 5 -5.12 -5.38 -8.08
N LEU A 6 -5.44 -4.11 -8.32
CA LEU A 6 -4.44 -3.05 -8.46
C LEU A 6 -3.62 -2.88 -7.18
N PHE A 7 -4.30 -2.82 -6.03
CA PHE A 7 -3.65 -2.69 -4.74
C PHE A 7 -2.74 -3.88 -4.45
N LYS A 8 -3.21 -5.11 -4.72
CA LYS A 8 -2.41 -6.32 -4.60
C LYS A 8 -1.10 -6.23 -5.42
N GLN A 9 -1.21 -5.84 -6.69
CA GLN A 9 -0.07 -5.69 -7.59
C GLN A 9 0.90 -4.59 -7.12
N ALA A 10 0.36 -3.47 -6.62
CA ALA A 10 1.16 -2.36 -6.09
C ALA A 10 1.97 -2.79 -4.85
N VAL A 11 1.37 -3.57 -3.94
CA VAL A 11 2.09 -4.11 -2.79
C VAL A 11 3.17 -5.09 -3.23
N GLU A 12 2.87 -6.02 -4.16
CA GLU A 12 3.88 -6.95 -4.67
C GLU A 12 5.07 -6.22 -5.31
N ALA A 13 4.80 -5.21 -6.15
CA ALA A 13 5.83 -4.38 -6.77
C ALA A 13 6.63 -3.61 -5.72
N ALA A 14 5.95 -2.94 -4.77
CA ALA A 14 6.58 -2.15 -3.73
C ALA A 14 7.57 -2.97 -2.89
N PHE A 15 7.16 -4.18 -2.50
CA PHE A 15 7.99 -5.05 -1.67
C PHE A 15 9.02 -5.86 -2.46
N SER A 16 8.85 -6.03 -3.78
CA SER A 16 9.86 -6.65 -4.64
C SER A 16 11.19 -5.90 -4.63
N ASN A 17 11.17 -4.59 -4.33
CA ASN A 17 12.36 -3.75 -4.13
C ASN A 17 13.28 -4.24 -3.00
N PHE A 18 12.75 -5.05 -2.06
CA PHE A 18 13.52 -5.67 -0.98
C PHE A 18 13.97 -7.11 -1.31
N GLY A 19 13.81 -7.54 -2.57
CA GLY A 19 14.15 -8.89 -3.02
C GLY A 19 13.36 -9.97 -2.28
N VAL A 20 14.03 -11.07 -1.94
CA VAL A 20 13.41 -12.22 -1.25
C VAL A 20 12.79 -11.83 0.10
N VAL A 21 13.37 -10.84 0.78
CA VAL A 21 12.90 -10.37 2.09
C VAL A 21 11.53 -9.70 1.97
N GLY A 22 11.20 -9.10 0.83
CA GLY A 22 9.91 -8.45 0.60
C GLY A 22 8.71 -9.38 0.83
N GLN A 23 8.82 -10.65 0.42
CA GLN A 23 7.78 -11.65 0.64
C GLN A 23 7.62 -12.03 2.12
N LEU A 24 8.72 -12.02 2.89
CA LEU A 24 8.68 -12.23 4.33
C LEU A 24 8.05 -11.03 5.06
N MET A 25 8.35 -9.81 4.61
CA MET A 25 7.73 -8.59 5.13
C MET A 25 6.23 -8.59 4.90
N ILE A 26 5.76 -8.94 3.69
CA ILE A 26 4.32 -9.05 3.41
C ILE A 26 3.66 -10.03 4.39
N LYS A 27 4.26 -11.21 4.59
CA LYS A 27 3.72 -12.23 5.52
C LYS A 27 3.69 -11.75 6.97
N ASP A 28 4.72 -11.05 7.45
CA ASP A 28 4.72 -10.50 8.82
C ASP A 28 3.61 -9.46 9.01
N ILE A 29 3.43 -8.58 8.03
CA ILE A 29 2.35 -7.58 8.05
C ILE A 29 0.98 -8.26 7.97
N GLU A 30 0.79 -9.27 7.11
CA GLU A 30 -0.46 -10.03 7.02
C GLU A 30 -0.83 -10.69 8.37
N ASN A 31 0.15 -11.30 9.04
CA ASN A 31 -0.03 -11.92 10.34
C ASN A 31 -0.48 -10.91 11.40
N ARG A 32 0.10 -9.70 11.40
CA ARG A 32 -0.26 -8.62 12.35
C ARG A 32 -1.60 -7.98 12.03
N MET A 33 -1.93 -7.87 10.74
CA MET A 33 -3.18 -7.30 10.26
C MET A 33 -4.36 -8.29 10.32
N GLY A 34 -4.08 -9.60 10.45
CA GLY A 34 -5.08 -10.66 10.41
C GLY A 34 -5.85 -10.73 9.08
N LYS A 35 -5.30 -10.18 7.99
CA LYS A 35 -5.97 -10.08 6.69
C LYS A 35 -4.97 -10.06 5.56
N SER A 36 -5.39 -10.54 4.38
CA SER A 36 -4.49 -10.60 3.23
C SER A 36 -4.13 -9.22 2.68
N TYR A 37 -2.91 -9.08 2.14
CA TYR A 37 -2.41 -7.82 1.60
C TYR A 37 -3.26 -7.25 0.46
N SER A 38 -4.02 -8.06 -0.26
CA SER A 38 -4.99 -7.56 -1.25
C SER A 38 -6.11 -6.69 -0.64
N SER A 39 -6.26 -6.71 0.68
CA SER A 39 -7.34 -6.04 1.42
C SER A 39 -6.87 -5.01 2.45
N TRP A 40 -5.56 -4.76 2.59
CA TRP A 40 -5.06 -3.80 3.59
C TRP A 40 -5.60 -2.39 3.38
N TRP A 41 -5.83 -2.00 2.11
CA TRP A 41 -6.41 -0.71 1.76
C TRP A 41 -7.77 -0.41 2.41
N LYS A 42 -8.50 -1.43 2.87
CA LYS A 42 -9.80 -1.27 3.55
C LYS A 42 -9.68 -0.69 4.95
N LYS A 43 -8.50 -0.76 5.57
CA LYS A 43 -8.20 -0.17 6.88
C LYS A 43 -6.81 0.47 6.82
N PRO A 44 -6.65 1.57 6.08
CA PRO A 44 -5.34 2.15 5.82
C PRO A 44 -4.68 2.71 7.08
N GLU A 45 -5.45 3.23 8.05
CA GLU A 45 -4.92 3.71 9.34
C GLU A 45 -4.36 2.56 10.19
N GLU A 46 -4.98 1.38 10.12
CA GLU A 46 -4.49 0.18 10.79
C GLU A 46 -3.19 -0.31 10.14
N LEU A 47 -3.12 -0.31 8.80
CA LEU A 47 -1.90 -0.63 8.08
C LEU A 47 -0.77 0.33 8.48
N SER A 48 -1.03 1.64 8.50
CA SER A 48 -0.05 2.64 8.95
C SER A 48 0.48 2.35 10.35
N LYS A 49 -0.40 2.03 11.31
CA LYS A 49 0.00 1.67 12.67
C LYS A 49 0.85 0.39 12.72
N VAL A 50 0.49 -0.62 11.93
CA VAL A 50 1.27 -1.87 11.84
C VAL A 50 2.65 -1.60 11.25
N LEU A 51 2.73 -0.84 10.15
CA LEU A 51 4.00 -0.47 9.55
C LEU A 51 4.87 0.34 10.52
N ASP A 52 4.30 1.31 11.22
CA ASP A 52 4.99 2.11 12.24
C ASP A 52 5.51 1.24 13.39
N SER A 53 4.71 0.27 13.85
CA SER A 53 5.13 -0.68 14.89
C SER A 53 6.27 -1.60 14.48
N ILE A 54 6.40 -1.96 13.20
CA ILE A 54 7.44 -2.89 12.72
C ILE A 54 8.71 -2.11 12.34
N TYR A 55 8.54 -0.99 11.64
CA TYR A 55 9.61 -0.30 10.93
C TYR A 55 9.93 1.09 11.48
N GLY A 56 9.15 1.59 12.46
CA GLY A 56 9.29 2.92 13.02
C GLY A 56 9.30 4.00 11.94
N SER A 57 10.34 4.83 11.93
CA SER A 57 10.52 5.89 10.92
C SER A 57 10.51 5.39 9.46
N GLY A 58 10.80 4.10 9.22
CA GLY A 58 10.75 3.47 7.91
C GLY A 58 9.33 3.28 7.35
N ALA A 59 8.30 3.30 8.20
CA ALA A 59 6.90 3.06 7.80
C ALA A 59 6.42 4.01 6.70
N ARG A 60 6.72 5.31 6.84
CA ARG A 60 6.35 6.34 5.85
C ARG A 60 6.99 6.08 4.49
N SER A 61 8.19 5.53 4.46
CA SER A 61 8.87 5.17 3.21
C SER A 61 8.16 4.02 2.51
N ILE A 62 7.77 2.99 3.26
CA ILE A 62 7.00 1.85 2.74
C ILE A 62 5.65 2.30 2.20
N GLU A 63 4.90 3.10 2.97
CA GLU A 63 3.65 3.70 2.52
C GLU A 63 3.82 4.48 1.21
N ARG A 64 4.87 5.31 1.13
CA ARG A 64 5.13 6.12 -0.07
C ARG A 64 5.47 5.25 -1.28
N VAL A 65 6.21 4.15 -1.10
CA VAL A 65 6.50 3.21 -2.20
C VAL A 65 5.22 2.52 -2.66
N ILE A 66 4.37 2.04 -1.74
CA ILE A 66 3.06 1.45 -2.10
C ILE A 66 2.21 2.44 -2.90
N LEU A 67 2.13 3.70 -2.45
CA LEU A 67 1.36 4.73 -3.14
C LEU A 67 1.93 5.06 -4.53
N LYS A 68 3.26 5.12 -4.68
CA LYS A 68 3.90 5.36 -5.97
C LYS A 68 3.59 4.27 -6.98
N GLU A 69 3.72 3.00 -6.57
CA GLU A 69 3.40 1.86 -7.43
C GLU A 69 1.91 1.85 -7.78
N LEU A 70 1.04 2.10 -6.81
CA LEU A 70 -0.40 2.13 -7.04
C LEU A 70 -0.80 3.26 -8.00
N ALA A 71 -0.26 4.45 -7.80
CA ALA A 71 -0.52 5.61 -8.66
C ALA A 71 -0.04 5.36 -10.10
N SER A 72 1.14 4.77 -10.27
CA SER A 72 1.67 4.37 -11.58
C SER A 72 0.76 3.34 -12.27
N LEU A 73 0.29 2.32 -11.54
CA LEU A 73 -0.58 1.28 -12.09
C LEU A 73 -1.99 1.79 -12.42
N SER A 74 -2.48 2.79 -11.69
CA SER A 74 -3.80 3.38 -11.91
C SER A 74 -3.80 4.54 -12.90
N GLY A 75 -2.63 5.06 -13.32
CA GLY A 75 -2.53 6.30 -14.09
C GLY A 75 -2.92 7.56 -13.29
N TYR A 76 -2.82 7.50 -11.96
CA TYR A 76 -3.16 8.62 -11.08
C TYR A 76 -1.93 9.50 -10.82
N ASP A 77 -2.10 10.81 -10.87
CA ASP A 77 -1.04 11.76 -10.50
C ASP A 77 -1.06 12.00 -8.98
N LEU A 78 -0.07 11.43 -8.27
CA LEU A 78 -0.02 11.41 -6.81
C LEU A 78 0.56 12.71 -6.24
N PRO A 79 -0.22 13.51 -5.49
CA PRO A 79 0.32 14.71 -4.87
C PRO A 79 1.40 14.40 -3.83
N PHE A 80 2.35 15.31 -3.68
CA PHE A 80 3.52 15.10 -2.81
C PHE A 80 3.14 14.97 -1.33
N ASP A 81 2.26 15.84 -0.83
CA ASP A 81 1.94 15.98 0.61
C ASP A 81 0.64 15.29 1.06
N THR A 82 0.13 14.31 0.30
CA THR A 82 -1.08 13.59 0.73
C THR A 82 -0.72 12.48 1.72
N ASN A 83 -1.38 12.46 2.88
CA ASN A 83 -1.26 11.36 3.85
C ASN A 83 -1.75 10.03 3.25
N PHE A 84 -1.32 8.91 3.84
CA PHE A 84 -1.51 7.58 3.25
C PHE A 84 -2.98 7.21 3.01
N SER A 85 -3.84 7.38 4.02
CA SER A 85 -5.29 7.09 3.89
C SER A 85 -5.97 7.93 2.83
N GLU A 86 -5.69 9.23 2.81
CA GLU A 86 -6.30 10.15 1.85
C GLU A 86 -5.84 9.86 0.42
N ALA A 87 -4.55 9.54 0.24
CA ALA A 87 -4.01 9.16 -1.06
C ALA A 87 -4.66 7.88 -1.59
N LEU A 88 -4.81 6.85 -0.74
CA LEU A 88 -5.50 5.61 -1.12
C LEU A 88 -6.96 5.86 -1.51
N ARG A 89 -7.68 6.69 -0.76
CA ARG A 89 -9.06 7.06 -1.08
C ARG A 89 -9.14 7.75 -2.44
N LYS A 90 -8.29 8.74 -2.70
CA LYS A 90 -8.27 9.48 -3.97
C LYS A 90 -7.93 8.59 -5.17
N ILE A 91 -6.96 7.68 -5.03
CA ILE A 91 -6.62 6.73 -6.09
C ILE A 91 -7.78 5.76 -6.34
N LYS A 92 -8.43 5.26 -5.28
CA LYS A 92 -9.61 4.39 -5.40
C LYS A 92 -10.75 5.08 -6.17
N GLU A 93 -11.06 6.31 -5.79
CA GLU A 93 -12.08 7.13 -6.47
C GLU A 93 -11.75 7.34 -7.95
N HIS A 94 -10.47 7.54 -8.29
CA HIS A 94 -10.04 7.66 -9.68
C HIS A 94 -10.24 6.35 -10.47
N VAL A 95 -9.84 5.22 -9.89
CA VAL A 95 -9.99 3.89 -10.50
C VAL A 95 -11.46 3.50 -10.70
N GLU A 96 -12.35 3.88 -9.78
CA GLU A 96 -13.78 3.55 -9.87
C GLU A 96 -14.55 4.44 -10.87
N ARG A 97 -13.97 5.59 -11.24
CA ARG A 97 -14.55 6.52 -12.23
C ARG A 97 -14.07 6.27 -13.66
N SER A 98 -13.03 5.46 -13.83
CA SER A 98 -12.40 5.13 -15.12
C SER A 98 -12.91 3.80 -15.66
#